data_AF-A0A9X2LKX3-F1
#
_entry.id   AF-A0A9X2LKX3-F1
#
_cell.length_a   1.000
_cell.length_b   1.000
_cell.length_c   1.000
_cell.angle_alpha   90.00
_cell.angle_beta   90.00
_cell.angle_gamma   90.00
#
_symmetry.space_group_name_H-M   'P 1'
#
loop_
_entity.id
_entity.type
_entity.pdbx_description
1 polymer ?
#
loop_
_entity_poly.entity_id
_entity_poly.type
_entity_poly.pdbx_seq_one_letter_code
_entity_poly.pdbx_strand_id
1 'polypeptide(L)'
;MIAILHGPSLDDGVCMEIGYAAALGVPIILITTDFQTYSLTPDGPCLHFPDPLLQTLATHICRTHRLGPKEPAHGPSRFDRFAARNLRQINTAVDECVRAALHLPEPKPEPPAPRRTGTCYLEPTPLSRPRPEVEDAVRASGHTPAIASRFFAADPITAAQHDWNAALKAELLVADVTGPESPPGAAVLLGAAAARGQRSVAYLPRTVFTHADGREPNARNLMIQYSATLLITTSNDLERELR
;
A
#
# COMPACT_ATOMS: atom_id res chain seq x y z
N MET A 1 -11.90 6.26 -7.14
CA MET A 1 -11.32 4.94 -7.45
C MET A 1 -12.04 3.88 -6.65
N ILE A 2 -12.35 2.73 -7.24
CA ILE A 2 -12.86 1.54 -6.53
C ILE A 2 -11.84 0.44 -6.73
N ALA A 3 -11.30 -0.13 -5.65
CA ALA A 3 -10.24 -1.13 -5.71
C ALA A 3 -10.63 -2.39 -4.92
N ILE A 4 -10.38 -3.55 -5.50
CA ILE A 4 -10.59 -4.84 -4.82
C ILE A 4 -9.26 -5.28 -4.22
N LEU A 5 -9.22 -5.42 -2.90
CA LEU A 5 -8.06 -5.82 -2.12
C LEU A 5 -8.41 -7.10 -1.35
N HIS A 6 -7.78 -8.21 -1.69
CA HIS A 6 -8.07 -9.50 -1.05
C HIS A 6 -6.80 -10.27 -0.71
N GLY A 7 -6.84 -10.91 0.46
CA GLY A 7 -5.73 -11.70 0.98
C GLY A 7 -4.65 -10.85 1.67
N PRO A 8 -3.68 -11.52 2.31
CA PRO A 8 -2.60 -10.86 3.04
C PRO A 8 -1.53 -10.25 2.12
N SER A 9 -1.35 -10.82 0.92
CA SER A 9 -0.50 -10.27 -0.13
C SER A 9 -1.38 -9.46 -1.06
N LEU A 10 -1.41 -8.15 -0.85
CA LEU A 10 -2.17 -7.25 -1.70
C LEU A 10 -1.44 -7.04 -3.03
N ASP A 11 -2.20 -6.84 -4.11
CA ASP A 11 -1.65 -6.54 -5.43
C ASP A 11 -0.92 -5.19 -5.38
N ASP A 12 0.39 -5.21 -5.62
CA ASP A 12 1.25 -4.03 -5.54
C ASP A 12 1.01 -3.04 -6.69
N GLY A 13 0.51 -3.50 -7.85
CA GLY A 13 0.05 -2.63 -8.94
C GLY A 13 -1.19 -1.84 -8.52
N VAL A 14 -2.18 -2.53 -7.95
CA VAL A 14 -3.39 -1.87 -7.42
C VAL A 14 -3.05 -0.92 -6.27
N CYS A 15 -2.15 -1.31 -5.37
CA CYS A 15 -1.70 -0.44 -4.28
C CYS A 15 -0.98 0.81 -4.80
N MET A 16 -0.18 0.69 -5.86
CA MET A 16 0.43 1.84 -6.53
C MET A 16 -0.64 2.79 -7.08
N GLU A 17 -1.62 2.27 -7.80
CA GLU A 17 -2.74 3.08 -8.34
C GLU A 17 -3.55 3.76 -7.24
N ILE A 18 -3.77 3.10 -6.10
CA ILE A 18 -4.41 3.69 -4.90
C ILE A 18 -3.61 4.90 -4.43
N GLY A 19 -2.29 4.76 -4.30
CA GLY A 19 -1.41 5.85 -3.91
C GLY A 19 -1.44 7.03 -4.89
N TYR A 20 -1.40 6.72 -6.18
CA TYR A 20 -1.49 7.72 -7.25
C TYR A 20 -2.81 8.49 -7.17
N ALA A 21 -3.94 7.78 -7.07
CA ALA A 21 -5.27 8.38 -6.95
C ALA A 21 -5.42 9.20 -5.66
N ALA A 22 -4.98 8.67 -4.52
CA ALA A 22 -5.01 9.35 -3.22
C ALA A 22 -4.24 10.68 -3.29
N ALA A 23 -3.04 10.65 -3.87
CA ALA A 23 -2.22 11.85 -4.02
C ALA A 23 -2.88 12.90 -4.92
N LEU A 24 -3.72 12.53 -5.88
CA LEU A 24 -4.50 13.47 -6.69
C LEU A 24 -5.81 13.93 -6.04
N GLY A 25 -6.11 13.51 -4.81
CA GLY A 25 -7.34 13.86 -4.11
C GLY A 25 -8.57 13.12 -4.65
N VAL A 26 -8.37 11.98 -5.33
CA VAL A 26 -9.46 11.13 -5.80
C VAL A 26 -9.97 10.29 -4.62
N PRO A 27 -11.28 10.30 -4.30
CA PRO A 27 -11.84 9.46 -3.25
C PRO A 27 -11.66 7.97 -3.55
N ILE A 28 -11.36 7.18 -2.53
CA ILE A 28 -11.03 5.74 -2.66
C ILE A 28 -12.05 4.89 -1.91
N ILE A 29 -12.67 3.97 -2.63
CA ILE A 29 -13.48 2.90 -2.05
C ILE A 29 -12.66 1.61 -2.14
N LEU A 30 -12.33 1.02 -1.00
CA LEU A 30 -11.66 -0.27 -0.93
C LEU A 30 -12.68 -1.37 -0.68
N ILE A 31 -12.64 -2.43 -1.47
CA ILE A 31 -13.50 -3.59 -1.32
C ILE A 31 -12.64 -4.75 -0.85
N THR A 32 -13.04 -5.41 0.23
CA THR A 32 -12.43 -6.67 0.63
C THR A 32 -13.48 -7.69 1.06
N THR A 33 -13.30 -8.91 0.57
CA THR A 33 -14.03 -10.11 1.01
C THR A 33 -13.23 -10.89 2.06
N ASP A 34 -12.07 -10.38 2.49
CA ASP A 34 -11.25 -11.07 3.48
C ASP A 34 -11.95 -11.12 4.83
N PHE A 35 -12.02 -12.32 5.39
CA PHE A 35 -12.54 -12.57 6.73
C PHE A 35 -11.48 -12.32 7.81
N GLN A 36 -10.21 -12.21 7.43
CA GLN A 36 -9.12 -11.90 8.34
C GLN A 36 -9.14 -10.41 8.73
N THR A 37 -8.68 -10.16 9.95
CA THR A 37 -8.27 -8.83 10.41
C THR A 37 -6.82 -8.92 10.86
N TYR A 38 -6.13 -7.79 10.84
CA TYR A 38 -4.69 -7.76 11.09
C TYR A 38 -4.40 -6.96 12.34
N SER A 39 -3.29 -7.25 13.00
CA SER A 39 -2.75 -6.42 14.07
C SER A 39 -1.23 -6.45 13.97
N LEU A 40 -0.57 -5.37 14.39
CA LEU A 40 0.90 -5.28 14.37
C LEU A 40 1.52 -5.97 15.61
N THR A 41 0.72 -6.18 16.64
CA THR A 41 1.07 -6.91 17.86
C THR A 41 -0.09 -7.81 18.28
N PRO A 42 0.13 -8.87 19.10
CA PRO A 42 -0.94 -9.77 19.54
C PRO A 42 -2.13 -9.06 20.20
N ASP A 43 -1.86 -7.99 20.96
CA ASP A 43 -2.87 -7.21 21.69
C ASP A 43 -3.15 -5.83 21.05
N GLY A 44 -2.69 -5.62 19.82
CA GLY A 44 -2.83 -4.36 19.10
C GLY A 44 -4.23 -4.14 18.52
N PRO A 45 -4.53 -2.94 18.01
CA PRO A 45 -5.81 -2.65 17.37
C PRO A 45 -6.00 -3.51 16.12
N CYS A 46 -7.25 -3.95 15.88
CA CYS A 46 -7.64 -4.70 14.69
C CYS A 46 -7.75 -3.76 13.48
N LEU A 47 -6.95 -4.04 12.46
CA LEU A 47 -6.88 -3.36 11.18
C LEU A 47 -7.61 -4.16 10.09
N HIS A 48 -8.14 -3.45 9.09
CA HIS A 48 -8.76 -4.06 7.92
C HIS A 48 -7.76 -4.58 6.91
N PHE A 49 -6.56 -4.00 6.87
CA PHE A 49 -5.47 -4.36 5.98
C PHE A 49 -4.16 -4.51 6.80
N PRO A 50 -3.20 -5.32 6.32
CA PRO A 50 -1.95 -5.54 7.05
C PRO A 50 -1.10 -4.27 7.16
N ASP A 51 -1.25 -3.33 6.22
CA ASP A 51 -0.63 -2.01 6.30
C ASP A 51 -1.70 -0.95 6.67
N PRO A 52 -1.55 -0.23 7.81
CA PRO A 52 -2.43 0.87 8.21
C PRO A 52 -2.56 1.98 7.15
N LEU A 53 -1.53 2.06 6.29
CA LEU A 53 -1.47 2.63 4.95
C LEU A 53 -2.84 2.87 4.28
N LEU A 54 -3.40 1.73 3.88
CA LEU A 54 -4.55 1.62 2.99
C LEU A 54 -5.84 2.03 3.68
N GLN A 55 -5.99 1.65 4.94
CA GLN A 55 -7.17 2.02 5.73
C GLN A 55 -7.23 3.54 5.94
N THR A 56 -6.06 4.18 6.05
CA THR A 56 -5.95 5.63 6.20
C THR A 56 -6.36 6.39 4.94
N LEU A 57 -6.03 5.85 3.77
CA LEU A 57 -6.33 6.51 2.48
C LEU A 57 -7.74 6.21 1.96
N ALA A 58 -8.40 5.18 2.49
CA ALA A 58 -9.75 4.84 2.10
C ALA A 58 -10.74 5.92 2.53
N THR A 59 -11.52 6.44 1.58
CA THR A 59 -12.72 7.22 1.88
C THR A 59 -13.82 6.31 2.43
N HIS A 60 -13.89 5.09 1.92
CA HIS A 60 -14.81 4.07 2.40
C HIS A 60 -14.23 2.67 2.23
N ILE A 61 -14.56 1.75 3.14
CA ILE A 61 -14.11 0.35 3.07
C ILE A 61 -15.35 -0.54 3.12
N CYS A 62 -15.66 -1.18 1.99
CA CYS A 62 -16.72 -2.18 1.90
C CYS A 62 -16.16 -3.54 2.33
N ARG A 63 -16.51 -4.00 3.54
CA ARG A 63 -16.09 -5.30 4.08
C ARG A 63 -17.21 -6.30 4.11
N THR A 64 -17.20 -7.22 3.15
CA THR A 64 -18.16 -8.33 3.11
C THR A 64 -17.64 -9.57 3.84
N HIS A 65 -17.28 -9.37 5.12
CA HIS A 65 -16.68 -10.36 6.00
C HIS A 65 -17.71 -11.40 6.49
N ARG A 66 -17.98 -12.47 5.74
CA ARG A 66 -18.79 -13.57 6.30
C ARG A 66 -18.24 -14.94 5.93
N LEU A 67 -17.66 -15.63 6.92
CA LEU A 67 -17.94 -17.05 7.02
C LEU A 67 -19.47 -17.14 7.12
N GLY A 68 -20.11 -17.75 6.13
CA GLY A 68 -21.56 -17.93 6.15
C GLY A 68 -22.00 -18.62 7.46
N PRO A 69 -23.26 -18.48 7.88
CA PRO A 69 -23.78 -19.26 9.00
C PRO A 69 -23.47 -20.75 8.80
N LYS A 70 -23.22 -21.50 9.89
CA LYS A 70 -23.02 -22.96 9.83
C LYS A 70 -24.17 -23.58 9.04
N GLU A 71 -23.82 -24.28 7.96
CA GLU A 71 -24.81 -24.79 7.02
C GLU A 71 -25.54 -26.03 7.60
N PRO A 72 -26.86 -26.19 7.36
CA PRO A 72 -27.58 -27.41 7.69
C PRO A 72 -27.00 -28.63 6.94
N ALA A 73 -26.99 -29.79 7.58
CA ALA A 73 -26.39 -31.02 7.03
C ALA A 73 -27.10 -31.58 5.78
N HIS A 74 -28.33 -31.13 5.51
CA HIS A 74 -29.16 -31.62 4.41
C HIS A 74 -29.63 -30.47 3.51
N GLY A 75 -29.56 -30.65 2.19
CA GLY A 75 -29.93 -29.65 1.19
C GLY A 75 -29.16 -29.81 -0.14
N PRO A 76 -29.19 -28.81 -1.04
CA PRO A 76 -28.55 -28.84 -2.38
C PRO A 76 -27.05 -29.18 -2.35
N SER A 77 -26.39 -29.33 -3.49
CA SER A 77 -24.94 -29.58 -3.49
C SER A 77 -24.22 -28.52 -2.66
N ARG A 78 -23.17 -28.92 -1.92
CA ARG A 78 -22.30 -27.98 -1.21
C ARG A 78 -21.78 -26.86 -2.13
N PHE A 79 -21.63 -27.16 -3.42
CA PHE A 79 -21.20 -26.21 -4.45
C PHE A 79 -22.27 -25.19 -4.80
N ASP A 80 -23.53 -25.60 -4.92
CA ASP A 80 -24.65 -24.68 -5.18
C ASP A 80 -24.87 -23.73 -4.00
N ARG A 81 -24.72 -24.23 -2.76
CA ARG A 81 -24.79 -23.40 -1.56
C ARG A 81 -23.64 -22.40 -1.49
N PHE A 82 -22.42 -22.85 -1.78
CA PHE A 82 -21.24 -21.99 -1.87
C PHE A 82 -21.44 -20.90 -2.93
N ALA A 83 -21.90 -21.26 -4.13
CA ALA A 83 -22.18 -20.32 -5.21
C ALA A 83 -23.26 -19.31 -4.81
N ALA A 84 -24.38 -19.76 -4.24
CA ALA A 84 -25.46 -18.87 -3.79
C ALA A 84 -25.00 -17.92 -2.66
N ARG A 85 -24.12 -18.39 -1.76
CA ARG A 85 -23.54 -17.56 -0.70
C ARG A 85 -22.62 -16.48 -1.29
N ASN A 86 -21.69 -16.85 -2.16
CA ASN A 86 -20.79 -15.91 -2.80
C ASN A 86 -21.56 -14.89 -3.65
N LEU A 87 -22.59 -15.32 -4.38
CA LEU A 87 -23.44 -14.40 -5.15
C LEU A 87 -24.13 -13.38 -4.25
N ARG A 88 -24.66 -13.80 -3.10
CA ARG A 88 -25.22 -12.85 -2.11
C ARG A 88 -24.17 -11.90 -1.56
N GLN A 89 -22.96 -12.37 -1.28
CA GLN A 89 -21.86 -11.52 -0.81
C GLN A 89 -21.45 -10.49 -1.86
N ILE A 90 -21.34 -10.91 -3.12
CA ILE A 90 -21.06 -10.02 -4.25
C ILE A 90 -22.17 -8.96 -4.36
N ASN A 91 -23.45 -9.36 -4.34
CA ASN A 91 -24.56 -8.41 -4.41
C ASN A 91 -24.54 -7.41 -3.25
N THR A 92 -24.30 -7.87 -2.01
CA THR A 92 -24.14 -6.97 -0.86
C THR A 92 -22.94 -6.02 -1.04
N ALA A 93 -21.79 -6.52 -1.51
CA ALA A 93 -20.62 -5.67 -1.77
C ALA A 93 -20.94 -4.60 -2.83
N VAL A 94 -21.60 -4.99 -3.92
CA VAL A 94 -22.01 -4.08 -4.99
C VAL A 94 -22.95 -3.01 -4.46
N ASP A 95 -23.99 -3.40 -3.72
CA ASP A 95 -24.95 -2.44 -3.13
C ASP A 95 -24.26 -1.46 -2.18
N GLU A 96 -23.34 -1.95 -1.35
CA GLU A 96 -22.56 -1.12 -0.42
C GLU A 96 -21.64 -0.15 -1.17
N CYS A 97 -20.95 -0.62 -2.22
CA CYS A 97 -20.08 0.19 -3.05
C CYS A 97 -20.86 1.27 -3.82
N VAL A 98 -22.01 0.92 -4.40
CA VAL A 98 -22.89 1.88 -5.07
C VAL A 98 -23.34 2.94 -4.07
N ARG A 99 -23.77 2.52 -2.87
CA ARG A 99 -24.18 3.47 -1.83
C ARG A 99 -23.03 4.38 -1.41
N ALA A 100 -21.83 3.83 -1.21
CA ALA A 100 -20.66 4.62 -0.89
C ALA A 100 -20.31 5.61 -2.02
N ALA A 101 -20.34 5.16 -3.27
CA ALA A 101 -20.06 5.97 -4.46
C ALA A 101 -21.00 7.16 -4.60
N LEU A 102 -22.30 6.97 -4.32
CA LEU A 102 -23.32 8.02 -4.35
C LEU A 102 -23.13 9.09 -3.27
N HIS A 103 -22.37 8.80 -2.21
CA HIS A 103 -22.10 9.72 -1.10
C HIS A 103 -20.62 10.15 -1.03
N LEU A 104 -19.84 9.87 -2.07
CA LEU A 104 -18.46 10.33 -2.10
C LEU A 104 -18.40 11.86 -2.12
N PRO A 105 -17.44 12.46 -1.41
CA PRO A 105 -17.16 13.87 -1.58
C PRO A 105 -16.72 14.12 -3.03
N GLU A 106 -16.97 15.33 -3.53
CA GLU A 106 -16.38 15.74 -4.80
C GLU A 106 -14.86 15.63 -4.72
N PRO A 107 -14.18 15.11 -5.77
CA PRO A 107 -12.73 15.11 -5.81
C PRO A 107 -12.23 16.53 -5.60
N LYS A 108 -11.35 16.72 -4.63
CA LYS A 108 -10.73 18.00 -4.35
C LYS A 108 -9.25 17.88 -4.68
N PRO A 109 -8.83 18.27 -5.89
CA PRO A 109 -7.41 18.30 -6.22
C PRO A 109 -6.74 19.29 -5.28
N GLU A 110 -5.98 18.77 -4.31
CA GLU A 110 -5.19 19.64 -3.45
C GLU A 110 -3.92 20.03 -4.20
N PRO A 111 -3.62 21.34 -4.30
CA PRO A 111 -2.35 21.77 -4.86
C PRO A 111 -1.22 21.09 -4.06
N PRO A 112 -0.19 20.57 -4.74
CA PRO A 112 0.89 19.89 -4.04
C PRO A 112 1.49 20.85 -3.02
N ALA A 113 1.52 20.41 -1.75
CA ALA A 113 2.24 21.14 -0.72
C ALA A 113 3.71 21.28 -1.15
N PRO A 114 4.36 22.42 -0.87
CA PRO A 114 5.77 22.57 -1.17
C PRO A 114 6.58 21.50 -0.44
N ARG A 115 7.51 20.87 -1.16
CA ARG A 115 8.43 19.89 -0.60
C ARG A 115 9.42 20.58 0.34
N ARG A 116 9.82 19.85 1.37
CA ARG A 116 10.82 20.28 2.34
C ARG A 116 12.20 19.87 1.81
N THR A 117 12.96 20.84 1.31
CA THR A 117 14.31 20.62 0.82
C THR A 117 15.20 19.98 1.89
N GLY A 118 16.08 19.07 1.48
CA GLY A 118 16.99 18.33 2.34
C GLY A 118 16.29 17.27 3.21
N THR A 119 15.08 16.83 2.85
CA THR A 119 14.36 15.77 3.60
C THR A 119 14.11 14.53 2.76
N CYS A 120 14.23 13.37 3.39
CA CYS A 120 13.98 12.07 2.78
C CYS A 120 13.00 11.29 3.64
N TYR A 121 11.91 10.81 3.04
CA TYR A 121 11.02 9.86 3.71
C TYR A 121 11.51 8.44 3.44
N LEU A 122 11.70 7.67 4.52
CA LEU A 122 12.13 6.29 4.49
C LEU A 122 10.96 5.37 4.81
N GLU A 123 10.53 4.62 3.81
CA GLU A 123 9.53 3.57 3.94
C GLU A 123 10.25 2.21 4.10
N PRO A 124 10.24 1.59 5.30
CA PRO A 124 10.85 0.28 5.53
C PRO A 124 9.93 -0.84 5.04
N THR A 125 10.50 -2.02 4.79
CA THR A 125 9.69 -3.23 4.59
C THR A 125 9.12 -3.70 5.92
N PRO A 126 7.82 -4.09 6.00
CA PRO A 126 7.24 -4.68 7.21
C PRO A 126 7.75 -6.11 7.46
N LEU A 127 8.48 -6.70 6.52
CA LEU A 127 8.92 -8.10 6.57
C LEU A 127 10.25 -8.31 7.30
N SER A 128 10.99 -7.25 7.58
CA SER A 128 12.28 -7.33 8.28
C SER A 128 12.49 -6.16 9.23
N ARG A 129 13.54 -6.27 10.05
CA ARG A 129 13.96 -5.14 10.89
C ARG A 129 14.35 -3.96 10.01
N PRO A 130 14.23 -2.72 10.52
CA PRO A 130 14.78 -1.53 9.88
C PRO A 130 16.25 -1.75 9.53
N ARG A 131 16.69 -1.11 8.43
CA ARG A 131 18.03 -1.23 7.85
C ARG A 131 18.83 0.04 8.14
N PRO A 132 19.67 0.08 9.19
CA PRO A 132 20.44 1.27 9.52
C PRO A 132 21.30 1.76 8.35
N GLU A 133 21.79 0.84 7.51
CA GLU A 133 22.60 1.15 6.33
C GLU A 133 21.89 2.05 5.30
N VAL A 134 20.56 1.98 5.21
CA VAL A 134 19.76 2.84 4.33
C VAL A 134 19.65 4.24 4.93
N GLU A 135 19.44 4.33 6.25
CA GLU A 135 19.38 5.60 6.96
C GLU A 135 20.73 6.34 6.90
N ASP A 136 21.83 5.62 7.11
CA ASP A 136 23.19 6.15 7.05
C ASP A 136 23.51 6.68 5.64
N ALA A 137 23.15 5.94 4.58
CA ALA A 137 23.33 6.37 3.20
C ALA A 137 22.55 7.67 2.90
N VAL A 138 21.32 7.78 3.40
CA VAL A 138 20.50 8.99 3.26
C VAL A 138 21.14 10.17 4.01
N ARG A 139 21.61 9.97 5.25
CA ARG A 139 22.32 11.01 6.01
C ARG A 139 23.61 11.45 5.31
N ALA A 140 24.39 10.51 4.78
CA ALA A 140 25.63 10.76 4.06
C ALA A 140 25.43 11.52 2.73
N SER A 141 24.23 11.46 2.15
CA SER A 141 23.82 12.25 0.99
C SER A 141 23.35 13.68 1.33
N GLY A 142 23.36 14.07 2.61
CA GLY A 142 22.93 15.40 3.07
C GLY A 142 21.43 15.54 3.33
N HIS A 143 20.67 14.45 3.28
CA HIS A 143 19.23 14.46 3.58
C HIS A 143 18.96 14.10 5.04
N THR A 144 17.93 14.73 5.62
CA THR A 144 17.38 14.38 6.93
C THR A 144 16.33 13.28 6.77
N PRO A 145 16.55 12.07 7.31
CA PRO A 145 15.59 10.98 7.19
C PRO A 145 14.39 11.16 8.13
N ALA A 146 13.20 10.88 7.63
CA ALA A 146 11.97 10.66 8.39
C ALA A 146 11.47 9.24 8.11
N ILE A 147 11.49 8.38 9.12
CA ILE A 147 11.19 6.95 8.96
C ILE A 147 9.72 6.70 9.29
N ALA A 148 9.08 5.80 8.53
CA ALA A 148 7.73 5.34 8.84
C ALA A 148 7.60 4.86 10.29
N SER A 149 6.61 5.38 10.99
CA SER A 149 6.36 5.12 12.41
C SER A 149 5.17 4.19 12.64
N ARG A 150 4.27 4.05 11.65
CA ARG A 150 3.01 3.31 11.79
C ARG A 150 3.14 1.85 12.17
N PHE A 151 4.28 1.22 11.87
CA PHE A 151 4.53 -0.19 12.20
C PHE A 151 4.82 -0.44 13.68
N PHE A 152 5.14 0.62 14.45
CA PHE A 152 5.55 0.52 15.84
C PHE A 152 4.70 1.38 16.80
N ALA A 153 3.79 2.18 16.25
CA ALA A 153 2.94 3.08 17.03
C ALA A 153 1.83 2.32 17.77
N ALA A 154 1.47 2.80 18.95
CA ALA A 154 0.32 2.29 19.71
C ALA A 154 -1.02 2.58 18.99
N ASP A 155 -1.08 3.69 18.24
CA ASP A 155 -2.16 4.00 17.30
C ASP A 155 -1.60 4.02 15.87
N PRO A 156 -1.67 2.89 15.15
CA PRO A 156 -1.12 2.76 13.81
C PRO A 156 -1.83 3.63 12.76
N ILE A 157 -3.10 3.98 12.96
CA ILE A 157 -3.88 4.77 11.98
C ILE A 157 -3.46 6.23 12.05
N THR A 158 -3.40 6.81 13.24
CA THR A 158 -2.90 8.18 13.42
C THR A 158 -1.45 8.30 12.95
N ALA A 159 -0.60 7.31 13.27
CA ALA A 159 0.76 7.27 12.77
C ALA A 159 0.84 7.16 11.24
N ALA A 160 -0.04 6.38 10.61
CA ALA A 160 -0.11 6.29 9.15
C ALA A 160 -0.54 7.61 8.47
N GLN A 161 -1.42 8.38 9.11
CA GLN A 161 -1.76 9.73 8.64
C GLN A 161 -0.55 10.66 8.70
N HIS A 162 0.24 10.60 9.78
CA HIS A 162 1.47 11.38 9.89
C HIS A 162 2.52 10.94 8.86
N ASP A 163 2.70 9.64 8.70
CA ASP A 163 3.58 9.01 7.73
C ASP A 163 3.25 9.45 6.29
N TRP A 164 1.96 9.37 5.89
CA TRP A 164 1.48 9.85 4.60
C TRP A 164 1.82 11.32 4.35
N ASN A 165 1.51 12.17 5.34
CA ASN A 165 1.78 13.60 5.25
C ASN A 165 3.29 13.92 5.19
N ALA A 166 4.11 13.16 5.91
CA ALA A 166 5.56 13.30 5.88
C ALA A 166 6.12 12.89 4.51
N ALA A 167 5.67 11.77 3.95
CA ALA A 167 6.08 11.29 2.64
C ALA A 167 5.76 12.28 1.52
N LEU A 168 4.53 12.82 1.49
CA LEU A 168 4.11 13.80 0.48
C LEU A 168 4.88 15.13 0.55
N LYS A 169 5.40 15.48 1.73
CA LYS A 169 6.17 16.72 1.96
C LYS A 169 7.67 16.52 1.81
N ALA A 170 8.15 15.28 1.72
CA ALA A 170 9.57 15.02 1.58
C ALA A 170 10.07 15.43 0.19
N GLU A 171 11.33 15.83 0.09
CA GLU A 171 11.97 16.05 -1.22
C GLU A 171 12.15 14.72 -1.95
N LEU A 172 12.60 13.71 -1.21
CA LEU A 172 12.94 12.38 -1.68
C LEU A 172 12.11 11.33 -0.93
N LEU A 173 11.70 10.29 -1.66
CA LEU A 173 11.15 9.06 -1.09
C LEU A 173 12.14 7.91 -1.35
N VAL A 174 12.46 7.12 -0.32
CA VAL A 174 13.13 5.82 -0.49
C VAL A 174 12.22 4.76 0.12
N ALA A 175 11.79 3.80 -0.69
CA ALA A 175 10.90 2.73 -0.28
C ALA A 175 11.59 1.36 -0.44
N ASP A 176 11.70 0.62 0.66
CA ASP A 176 12.16 -0.77 0.65
C ASP A 176 11.04 -1.68 0.09
N VAL A 177 11.26 -2.16 -1.13
CA VAL A 177 10.31 -3.03 -1.86
C VAL A 177 10.66 -4.52 -1.69
N THR A 178 11.38 -4.88 -0.63
CA THR A 178 11.72 -6.28 -0.30
C THR A 178 10.47 -7.07 0.07
N GLY A 179 10.32 -8.24 -0.56
CA GLY A 179 9.21 -9.17 -0.37
C GLY A 179 9.06 -10.10 -1.56
N PRO A 180 8.19 -11.14 -1.47
CA PRO A 180 7.76 -11.91 -2.63
C PRO A 180 7.00 -11.01 -3.62
N GLU A 181 6.19 -10.10 -3.10
CA GLU A 181 5.62 -8.93 -3.79
C GLU A 181 6.06 -7.66 -3.06
N SER A 182 5.94 -6.50 -3.71
CA SER A 182 6.25 -5.22 -3.05
C SER A 182 5.30 -5.00 -1.87
N PRO A 183 5.77 -4.55 -0.69
CA PRO A 183 4.88 -4.22 0.42
C PRO A 183 3.83 -3.18 0.01
N PRO A 184 2.57 -3.32 0.44
CA PRO A 184 1.48 -2.43 -0.01
C PRO A 184 1.72 -0.97 0.36
N GLY A 185 2.29 -0.68 1.53
CA GLY A 185 2.67 0.69 1.91
C GLY A 185 3.71 1.30 0.98
N ALA A 186 4.76 0.55 0.64
CA ALA A 186 5.77 0.95 -0.33
C ALA A 186 5.16 1.23 -1.72
N ALA A 187 4.29 0.33 -2.19
CA ALA A 187 3.59 0.52 -3.46
C ALA A 187 2.74 1.79 -3.48
N VAL A 188 1.93 2.01 -2.44
CA VAL A 188 1.12 3.22 -2.25
C VAL A 188 1.99 4.48 -2.28
N LEU A 189 3.08 4.51 -1.53
CA LEU A 189 3.93 5.70 -1.46
C LEU A 189 4.66 5.97 -2.79
N LEU A 190 5.09 4.93 -3.51
CA LEU A 190 5.66 5.09 -4.85
C LEU A 190 4.65 5.62 -5.86
N GLY A 191 3.40 5.16 -5.81
CA GLY A 191 2.33 5.71 -6.64
C GLY A 191 2.02 7.17 -6.34
N ALA A 192 2.01 7.53 -5.05
CA ALA A 192 1.85 8.91 -4.61
C ALA A 192 2.99 9.81 -5.10
N ALA A 193 4.23 9.31 -5.02
CA ALA A 193 5.40 10.01 -5.53
C ALA A 193 5.31 10.22 -7.05
N ALA A 194 4.90 9.19 -7.80
CA ALA A 194 4.70 9.30 -9.25
C ALA A 194 3.63 10.35 -9.61
N ALA A 195 2.49 10.37 -8.94
CA ALA A 195 1.43 11.37 -9.15
C ALA A 195 1.90 12.81 -8.92
N ARG A 196 2.82 13.00 -7.97
CA ARG A 196 3.34 14.32 -7.60
C ARG A 196 4.64 14.69 -8.32
N GLY A 197 5.20 13.80 -9.16
CA GLY A 197 6.53 13.98 -9.75
C GLY A 197 7.64 14.08 -8.70
N GLN A 198 7.54 13.32 -7.61
CA GLN A 198 8.51 13.27 -6.53
C GLN A 198 9.62 12.31 -6.88
N ARG A 199 10.87 12.71 -6.59
CA ARG A 199 12.01 11.82 -6.76
C ARG A 199 11.85 10.66 -5.78
N SER A 200 11.88 9.45 -6.32
CA SER A 200 11.61 8.23 -5.56
C SER A 200 12.61 7.15 -5.89
N VAL A 201 12.99 6.37 -4.89
CA VAL A 201 13.89 5.23 -5.03
C VAL A 201 13.17 3.98 -4.52
N ALA A 202 13.09 2.96 -5.36
CA ALA A 202 12.77 1.61 -4.93
C ALA A 202 14.07 0.91 -4.50
N TYR A 203 14.19 0.58 -3.22
CA TYR A 203 15.33 -0.13 -2.67
C TYR A 203 15.03 -1.64 -2.61
N LEU A 204 15.84 -2.45 -3.29
CA LEU A 204 15.65 -3.89 -3.45
C LEU A 204 16.98 -4.64 -3.27
N PRO A 205 17.45 -4.83 -2.02
CA PRO A 205 18.77 -5.41 -1.74
C PRO A 205 18.90 -6.90 -2.09
N ARG A 206 17.78 -7.60 -2.28
CA ARG A 206 17.74 -9.01 -2.71
C ARG A 206 16.73 -9.16 -3.82
N THR A 207 17.21 -9.05 -5.06
CA THR A 207 16.36 -9.13 -6.24
C THR A 207 15.90 -10.56 -6.51
N VAL A 208 14.61 -10.72 -6.73
CA VAL A 208 13.98 -11.91 -7.30
C VAL A 208 13.27 -11.45 -8.56
N PHE A 209 13.34 -12.25 -9.62
CA PHE A 209 12.73 -11.91 -10.90
C PHE A 209 11.46 -12.73 -11.14
N THR A 210 10.43 -12.06 -11.65
CA THR A 210 9.27 -12.69 -12.25
C THR A 210 9.50 -12.87 -13.74
N HIS A 211 9.05 -14.00 -14.28
CA HIS A 211 9.17 -14.36 -15.68
C HIS A 211 7.77 -14.64 -16.24
N ALA A 212 7.51 -14.15 -17.45
CA ALA A 212 6.30 -14.46 -18.20
C ALA A 212 6.67 -14.62 -19.67
N ASP A 213 6.00 -15.53 -20.38
CA ASP A 213 6.26 -15.78 -21.79
C ASP A 213 6.09 -14.50 -22.61
N GLY A 214 7.11 -14.17 -23.41
CA GLY A 214 7.12 -12.95 -24.25
C GLY A 214 7.37 -11.64 -23.50
N ARG A 215 7.83 -11.68 -22.24
CA ARG A 215 8.22 -10.50 -21.45
C ARG A 215 9.62 -10.64 -20.87
N GLU A 216 10.28 -9.51 -20.70
CA GLU A 216 11.55 -9.40 -19.99
C GLU A 216 11.41 -9.79 -18.50
N PRO A 217 12.49 -10.28 -17.85
CA PRO A 217 12.49 -10.52 -16.42
C PRO A 217 12.23 -9.24 -15.65
N ASN A 218 11.28 -9.28 -14.72
CA ASN A 218 10.89 -8.13 -13.93
C ASN A 218 11.27 -8.33 -12.47
N ALA A 219 12.05 -7.40 -11.92
CA ALA A 219 12.47 -7.41 -10.52
C ALA A 219 11.27 -7.19 -9.58
N ARG A 220 10.24 -6.46 -10.03
CA ARG A 220 8.97 -6.21 -9.34
C ARG A 220 7.85 -6.04 -10.35
N ASN A 221 6.63 -5.84 -9.88
CA ASN A 221 5.55 -5.36 -10.73
C ASN A 221 6.00 -4.15 -11.55
N LEU A 222 5.69 -4.15 -12.85
CA LEU A 222 6.09 -3.09 -13.78
C LEU A 222 5.65 -1.71 -13.31
N MET A 223 4.49 -1.62 -12.66
CA MET A 223 3.98 -0.38 -12.10
C MET A 223 4.91 0.18 -11.02
N ILE A 224 5.51 -0.69 -10.20
CA ILE A 224 6.51 -0.31 -9.20
C ILE A 224 7.82 0.10 -9.87
N GLN A 225 8.32 -0.69 -10.83
CA GLN A 225 9.55 -0.37 -11.55
C GLN A 225 9.49 0.96 -12.31
N TYR A 226 8.35 1.29 -12.92
CA TYR A 226 8.18 2.53 -13.67
C TYR A 226 7.73 3.73 -12.82
N SER A 227 7.18 3.51 -11.63
CA SER A 227 6.83 4.60 -10.70
C SER A 227 8.04 5.16 -9.95
N ALA A 228 9.05 4.33 -9.70
CA ALA A 228 10.30 4.75 -9.07
C ALA A 228 11.19 5.52 -10.05
N THR A 229 11.86 6.58 -9.58
CA THR A 229 12.90 7.25 -10.38
C THR A 229 14.12 6.35 -10.57
N LEU A 230 14.47 5.59 -9.52
CA LEU A 230 15.60 4.67 -9.52
C LEU A 230 15.22 3.37 -8.82
N LEU A 231 15.75 2.25 -9.33
CA LEU A 231 15.76 0.96 -8.66
C LEU A 231 17.19 0.69 -8.18
N ILE A 232 17.39 0.57 -6.87
CA ILE A 232 18.72 0.44 -6.26
C ILE A 232 18.80 -0.85 -5.45
N THR A 233 19.88 -1.60 -5.63
CA THR A 233 20.08 -2.92 -4.98
C THR A 233 21.16 -2.92 -3.90
N THR A 234 21.89 -1.81 -3.70
CA THR A 234 22.91 -1.70 -2.66
C THR A 234 22.84 -0.35 -1.95
N SER A 235 23.21 -0.28 -0.66
CA SER A 235 23.25 0.98 0.08
C SER A 235 24.33 1.94 -0.44
N ASN A 236 25.43 1.41 -1.01
CA ASN A 236 26.49 2.23 -1.62
C ASN A 236 26.00 2.93 -2.89
N ASP A 237 25.23 2.23 -3.72
CA ASP A 237 24.58 2.85 -4.88
C ASP A 237 23.56 3.88 -4.42
N LEU A 238 22.82 3.61 -3.33
CA LEU A 238 21.90 4.59 -2.76
C LEU A 238 22.63 5.87 -2.37
N GLU A 239 23.72 5.79 -1.60
CA GLU A 239 24.51 6.97 -1.25
C GLU A 239 25.01 7.73 -2.49
N ARG A 240 25.55 7.01 -3.48
CA ARG A 240 26.09 7.62 -4.70
C ARG A 240 25.03 8.36 -5.50
N GLU A 241 23.88 7.73 -5.73
CA GLU A 241 22.83 8.30 -6.56
C GLU A 241 22.11 9.46 -5.85
N LEU A 242 22.14 9.53 -4.51
CA LEU A 242 21.49 10.59 -3.76
C LEU A 242 22.32 11.88 -3.60
N ARG A 243 23.62 11.86 -3.94
CA ARG A 243 24.49 13.04 -3.99
C ARG A 243 24.28 13.86 -5.27
#